data_AF-A0A1V3SG52-F1
#
_entry.id   AF-A0A1V3SG52-F1
#
_cell.length_a   1.000
_cell.length_b   1.000
_cell.length_c   1.000
_cell.angle_alpha   90.00
_cell.angle_beta   90.00
_cell.angle_gamma   90.00
#
_symmetry.space_group_name_H-M   'P 1'
#
loop_
_entity.id
_entity.type
_entity.pdbx_description
1 polymer ?
#
loop_
_entity_poly.entity_id
_entity_poly.type
_entity_poly.pdbx_seq_one_letter_code
_entity_poly.pdbx_strand_id
1 'polypeptide(L)'
;MPKNTPNPPDDHISRSQSANAKKLDDAATRALDYYLKPKADKETCDTPDTLFIIAPNIDAECLLANLSETLASANAMVSDLAFDLKGSRRNILLGVQQMIELSQLLANRALDVVEVR
;
A
#
# COMPACT_ATOMS: atom_id res chain seq x y z
N MET A 1 77.43 -24.29 4.25
CA MET A 1 76.77 -23.34 3.33
C MET A 1 75.48 -22.86 3.99
N PRO A 2 75.31 -21.56 4.30
CA PRO A 2 74.05 -21.08 4.85
C PRO A 2 73.00 -20.96 3.74
N LYS A 3 71.75 -21.34 4.06
CA LYS A 3 70.60 -21.30 3.16
C LYS A 3 70.00 -19.90 3.27
N ASN A 4 70.15 -19.07 2.24
CA ASN A 4 69.51 -17.76 2.20
C ASN A 4 68.01 -17.95 1.94
N THR A 5 67.19 -17.72 2.95
CA THR A 5 65.73 -17.66 2.83
C THR A 5 65.35 -16.35 2.13
N PRO A 6 64.62 -16.37 0.99
CA PRO A 6 64.17 -15.14 0.35
C PRO A 6 63.10 -14.47 1.23
N ASN A 7 63.25 -13.17 1.48
CA ASN A 7 62.17 -12.34 2.06
C ASN A 7 61.00 -12.22 1.06
N PRO A 8 59.76 -12.05 1.54
CA PRO A 8 58.60 -11.86 0.66
C PRO A 8 58.69 -10.53 -0.10
N PRO A 9 58.03 -10.40 -1.26
CA PRO A 9 58.07 -9.17 -2.05
C PRO A 9 57.36 -8.03 -1.32
N ASP A 10 57.93 -6.83 -1.36
CA ASP A 10 57.26 -5.61 -0.89
C ASP A 10 55.98 -5.36 -1.69
N ASP A 11 54.85 -5.24 -0.99
CA ASP A 11 53.53 -4.88 -1.55
C ASP A 11 53.52 -3.40 -1.97
N HIS A 12 54.23 -3.07 -3.04
CA HIS A 12 54.07 -1.79 -3.72
C HIS A 12 52.86 -1.87 -4.65
N ILE A 13 51.68 -1.77 -4.06
CA ILE A 13 50.41 -1.70 -4.81
C ILE A 13 50.44 -0.42 -5.64
N SER A 14 50.37 -0.56 -6.97
CA SER A 14 50.39 0.59 -7.86
C SER A 14 49.17 1.49 -7.60
N ARG A 15 49.32 2.81 -7.77
CA ARG A 15 48.23 3.79 -7.60
C ARG A 15 46.98 3.40 -8.39
N SER A 16 47.15 2.79 -9.57
CA SER A 16 46.08 2.27 -10.42
C SER A 16 45.37 1.05 -9.84
N GLN A 17 46.10 0.13 -9.20
CA GLN A 17 45.52 -1.03 -8.51
C GLN A 17 44.73 -0.61 -7.27
N SER A 18 45.22 0.36 -6.49
CA SER A 18 44.46 0.90 -5.35
C SER A 18 43.19 1.62 -5.79
N ALA A 19 43.22 2.32 -6.93
CA ALA A 19 42.05 3.01 -7.48
C ALA A 19 40.98 2.02 -7.96
N ASN A 20 41.38 0.89 -8.55
CA ASN A 20 40.46 -0.18 -8.92
C ASN A 20 39.89 -0.91 -7.71
N ALA A 21 40.68 -1.15 -6.67
CA ALA A 21 40.19 -1.74 -5.41
C ALA A 21 39.11 -0.85 -4.76
N LYS A 22 39.32 0.47 -4.72
CA LYS A 22 38.31 1.43 -4.22
C LYS A 22 37.02 1.41 -5.04
N LYS A 23 37.12 1.32 -6.37
CA LYS A 23 35.93 1.22 -7.23
C LYS A 23 35.15 -0.07 -6.98
N LEU A 24 35.83 -1.17 -6.72
CA LEU A 24 35.20 -2.45 -6.37
C LEU A 24 34.53 -2.38 -5.00
N ASP A 25 35.16 -1.72 -4.03
CA ASP A 25 34.62 -1.51 -2.69
C ASP A 25 33.38 -0.60 -2.71
N ASP A 26 33.43 0.50 -3.46
CA ASP A 26 32.28 1.39 -3.69
C ASP A 26 31.12 0.67 -4.40
N ALA A 27 31.44 -0.18 -5.39
CA ALA A 27 30.44 -0.96 -6.10
C ALA A 27 29.81 -2.04 -5.21
N ALA A 28 30.61 -2.70 -4.37
CA ALA A 28 30.14 -3.68 -3.39
C ALA A 28 29.24 -3.01 -2.34
N THR A 29 29.67 -1.86 -1.81
CA THR A 29 28.87 -1.06 -0.86
C THR A 29 27.55 -0.62 -1.49
N ARG A 30 27.56 -0.18 -2.75
CA ARG A 30 26.33 0.18 -3.49
C ARG A 30 25.41 -1.01 -3.69
N ALA A 31 25.95 -2.18 -4.01
CA ALA A 31 25.16 -3.40 -4.18
C ALA A 31 24.56 -3.84 -2.84
N LEU A 32 25.35 -3.86 -1.77
CA LEU A 32 24.89 -4.17 -0.41
C LEU A 32 23.80 -3.19 0.02
N ASP A 33 24.00 -1.90 -0.19
CA ASP A 33 22.99 -0.89 0.12
C ASP A 33 21.69 -1.11 -0.67
N TYR A 34 21.78 -1.47 -1.96
CA TYR A 34 20.60 -1.71 -2.79
C TYR A 34 19.75 -2.89 -2.32
N TYR A 35 20.39 -3.95 -1.80
CA TYR A 35 19.71 -5.18 -1.38
C TYR A 35 19.40 -5.24 0.13
N LEU A 36 20.21 -4.58 0.96
CA LEU A 36 20.13 -4.70 2.43
C LEU A 36 19.51 -3.48 3.11
N LYS A 37 19.55 -2.29 2.50
CA LYS A 37 18.77 -1.17 3.05
C LYS A 37 17.31 -1.44 2.74
N PRO A 38 16.42 -1.40 3.75
CA PRO A 38 14.99 -1.44 3.49
C PRO A 38 14.69 -0.37 2.46
N LYS A 39 14.15 -0.76 1.31
CA LYS A 39 13.49 0.22 0.45
C LYS A 39 12.43 0.84 1.36
N ALA A 40 12.32 2.16 1.36
CA ALA A 40 11.14 2.81 1.91
C ALA A 40 9.99 2.24 1.07
N ASP A 41 9.38 1.16 1.57
CA ASP A 41 8.17 0.62 1.01
C ASP A 41 7.24 1.81 0.96
N LYS A 42 6.80 2.13 -0.25
CA LYS A 42 5.82 3.19 -0.47
C LYS A 42 4.70 2.88 0.49
N GLU A 43 4.56 3.72 1.51
CA GLU A 43 3.72 3.51 2.69
C GLU A 43 2.40 2.88 2.28
N THR A 44 2.31 1.54 2.33
CA THR A 44 1.01 0.93 2.55
C THR A 44 0.76 1.27 4.00
N CYS A 45 -0.22 2.14 4.21
CA CYS A 45 -0.70 2.51 5.53
C CYS A 45 -1.41 1.30 6.16
N ASP A 46 -0.67 0.21 6.32
CA ASP A 46 -1.10 -1.00 6.99
C ASP A 46 -0.86 -0.73 8.47
N THR A 47 -1.76 0.07 9.06
CA THR A 47 -1.79 0.18 10.51
C THR A 47 -2.06 -1.21 11.09
N PRO A 48 -1.39 -1.59 12.20
CA PRO A 48 -1.47 -2.95 12.73
C PRO A 48 -2.88 -3.41 13.14
N ASP A 49 -3.88 -2.51 13.13
CA ASP A 49 -5.28 -2.77 13.49
C ASP A 49 -6.20 -2.98 12.27
N THR A 50 -5.66 -3.07 11.05
CA THR A 50 -6.48 -3.13 9.83
C THR A 50 -6.86 -4.57 9.47
N LEU A 51 -8.15 -4.94 9.62
CA LEU A 51 -8.66 -6.27 9.24
C LEU A 51 -8.91 -6.44 7.73
N PHE A 52 -9.17 -5.35 7.01
CA PHE A 52 -9.49 -5.36 5.58
C PHE A 52 -8.74 -4.26 4.83
N ILE A 53 -8.18 -4.58 3.67
CA ILE A 53 -7.42 -3.65 2.82
C ILE A 53 -8.02 -3.65 1.41
N ILE A 54 -8.09 -2.48 0.78
CA ILE A 54 -8.44 -2.35 -0.64
C ILE A 54 -7.19 -2.63 -1.47
N ALA A 55 -7.28 -3.56 -2.43
CA ALA A 55 -6.14 -3.90 -3.28
C ALA A 55 -5.69 -2.67 -4.12
N PRO A 56 -4.37 -2.45 -4.29
CA PRO A 56 -3.83 -1.19 -4.81
C PRO A 56 -4.09 -0.92 -6.31
N ASN A 57 -4.66 -1.89 -7.04
CA ASN A 57 -4.89 -1.80 -8.50
C ASN A 57 -6.36 -2.04 -8.88
N ILE A 58 -7.30 -1.76 -7.97
CA ILE A 58 -8.72 -1.78 -8.30
C ILE A 58 -9.10 -0.45 -8.95
N ASP A 59 -9.80 -0.51 -10.08
CA ASP A 59 -10.29 0.68 -10.77
C ASP A 59 -11.45 1.36 -10.01
N ALA A 60 -11.70 2.63 -10.35
CA ALA A 60 -12.74 3.41 -9.69
C ALA A 60 -14.16 2.85 -9.93
N GLU A 61 -14.39 2.21 -11.09
CA GLU A 61 -15.67 1.59 -11.43
C GLU A 61 -15.98 0.43 -10.49
N CYS A 62 -15.04 -0.49 -10.29
CA CYS A 62 -15.15 -1.60 -9.35
C CYS A 62 -15.35 -1.12 -7.91
N LEU A 63 -14.63 -0.08 -7.48
CA LEU A 63 -14.79 0.51 -6.15
C LEU A 63 -16.19 1.09 -5.97
N LEU A 64 -16.69 1.84 -6.95
CA LEU A 64 -18.01 2.46 -6.90
C LEU A 64 -19.13 1.44 -7.03
N ALA A 65 -18.98 0.40 -7.86
CA ALA A 65 -19.92 -0.70 -7.97
C ALA A 65 -20.05 -1.46 -6.64
N ASN A 66 -18.91 -1.82 -6.02
CA ASN A 66 -18.90 -2.48 -4.72
C ASN A 66 -19.49 -1.59 -3.61
N LEU A 67 -19.23 -0.27 -3.65
CA LEU A 67 -19.86 0.68 -2.75
C LEU A 67 -21.39 0.72 -2.93
N SER A 68 -21.87 0.80 -4.17
CA SER A 68 -23.30 0.83 -4.49
C SER A 68 -24.01 -0.44 -4.01
N GLU A 69 -23.41 -1.61 -4.21
CA GLU A 69 -23.94 -2.90 -3.73
C GLU A 69 -23.94 -2.98 -2.19
N THR A 70 -22.87 -2.49 -1.54
CA THR A 70 -22.79 -2.41 -0.07
C THR A 70 -23.89 -1.50 0.49
N LEU A 71 -24.11 -0.33 -0.11
CA LEU A 71 -25.16 0.60 0.29
C LEU A 71 -26.56 0.01 0.05
N ALA A 72 -26.78 -0.68 -1.07
CA ALA A 72 -28.05 -1.36 -1.33
C ALA A 72 -28.35 -2.45 -0.29
N SER A 73 -27.33 -3.23 0.08
CA SER A 73 -27.42 -4.24 1.13
C SER A 73 -27.73 -3.62 2.49
N ALA A 74 -27.03 -2.53 2.85
CA ALA A 74 -27.30 -1.79 4.08
C ALA A 74 -28.72 -1.21 4.10
N ASN A 75 -29.19 -0.66 2.98
CA ASN A 75 -30.54 -0.12 2.85
C ASN A 75 -31.60 -1.21 3.10
N ALA A 76 -31.42 -2.40 2.54
CA ALA A 76 -32.31 -3.54 2.75
C ALA A 76 -32.35 -3.97 4.23
N MET A 77 -31.18 -4.11 4.87
CA MET A 77 -31.09 -4.46 6.29
C MET A 77 -31.74 -3.42 7.21
N VAL A 78 -31.50 -2.13 6.96
CA VAL A 78 -32.08 -1.05 7.76
C VAL A 78 -33.59 -0.96 7.56
N SER A 79 -34.07 -1.14 6.32
CA SER A 79 -35.50 -1.13 6.00
C SER A 79 -36.24 -2.28 6.68
N ASP A 80 -35.66 -3.49 6.64
CA ASP A 80 -36.19 -4.68 7.32
C ASP A 80 -36.27 -4.45 8.83
N LEU A 81 -35.17 -4.01 9.45
CA LEU A 81 -35.13 -3.73 10.89
C LEU A 81 -36.07 -2.59 11.30
N ALA A 82 -36.23 -1.56 10.47
CA ALA A 82 -37.14 -0.46 10.74
C ALA A 82 -38.60 -0.92 10.81
N PHE A 83 -38.98 -1.96 10.07
CA PHE A 83 -40.32 -2.54 10.11
C PHE A 83 -40.63 -3.18 11.48
N ASP A 84 -39.63 -3.78 12.11
CA ASP A 84 -39.77 -4.44 13.43
C ASP A 84 -39.75 -3.47 14.61
N LEU A 85 -39.29 -2.24 14.40
CA LEU A 85 -39.20 -1.22 15.45
C LEU A 85 -40.39 -0.24 15.45
N LYS A 86 -40.62 0.40 16.60
CA LYS A 86 -41.68 1.40 16.81
C LYS A 86 -41.13 2.66 17.48
N GLY A 87 -41.88 3.75 17.34
CA GLY A 87 -41.59 5.03 18.00
C GLY A 87 -40.25 5.64 17.57
N SER A 88 -39.54 6.26 18.50
CA SER A 88 -38.29 6.99 18.24
C SER A 88 -37.20 6.13 17.59
N ARG A 89 -37.08 4.84 17.96
CA ARG A 89 -36.09 3.93 17.38
C ARG A 89 -36.32 3.68 15.89
N ARG A 90 -37.58 3.56 15.46
CA ARG A 90 -37.92 3.48 14.03
C ARG A 90 -37.51 4.74 13.30
N ASN A 91 -37.78 5.91 13.88
CA ASN A 91 -37.43 7.18 13.26
C ASN A 91 -35.91 7.36 13.09
N ILE A 92 -35.12 6.86 14.05
CA ILE A 92 -33.65 6.83 13.92
C ILE A 92 -33.23 5.97 12.71
N LEU A 93 -33.77 4.76 12.58
CA LEU A 93 -33.44 3.89 11.44
C LEU A 93 -33.89 4.47 10.11
N LEU A 94 -35.06 5.11 10.04
CA LEU A 94 -35.50 5.82 8.84
C LEU A 94 -34.56 6.98 8.49
N GLY A 95 -34.01 7.68 9.49
CA GLY A 95 -32.97 8.69 9.28
C GLY A 95 -31.67 8.09 8.73
N VAL A 96 -31.26 6.92 9.24
CA VAL A 96 -30.11 6.16 8.70
C VAL A 96 -30.36 5.73 7.25
N GLN A 97 -31.56 5.22 6.96
CA GLN A 97 -31.96 4.85 5.61
C GLN A 97 -31.84 6.04 4.65
N GLN A 98 -32.34 7.21 5.05
CA GLN A 98 -32.23 8.43 4.24
C GLN A 98 -30.77 8.83 3.98
N MET A 99 -29.87 8.66 4.95
CA MET A 99 -28.43 8.91 4.74
C MET A 99 -27.80 7.92 3.75
N ILE A 100 -28.24 6.66 3.77
CA ILE A 100 -27.80 5.63 2.82
C ILE A 100 -28.27 5.99 1.40
N GLU A 101 -29.54 6.34 1.23
CA GLU A 101 -30.11 6.75 -0.06
C GLU A 101 -29.38 7.99 -0.64
N LEU A 102 -29.07 8.98 0.20
CA LEU A 102 -28.27 10.15 -0.22
C LEU A 102 -26.85 9.73 -0.64
N SER A 103 -26.23 8.78 0.07
CA SER A 103 -24.90 8.26 -0.29
C SER A 103 -24.91 7.52 -1.63
N GLN A 104 -25.98 6.79 -1.95
CA GLN A 104 -26.14 6.14 -3.26
C GLN A 104 -26.23 7.17 -4.39
N LEU A 105 -26.97 8.27 -4.20
CA LEU A 105 -27.04 9.35 -5.20
C LEU A 105 -25.66 9.97 -5.45
N LEU A 106 -24.85 10.16 -4.40
CA LEU A 106 -23.48 10.66 -4.53
C LEU A 106 -22.57 9.65 -5.25
N ALA A 107 -22.67 8.35 -4.93
CA ALA A 107 -21.90 7.29 -5.58
C ALA A 107 -22.22 7.19 -7.08
N ASN A 108 -23.51 7.19 -7.44
CA ASN A 108 -23.96 7.19 -8.83
C ASN A 108 -23.44 8.41 -9.58
N ARG A 109 -23.53 9.60 -8.97
CA ARG A 109 -22.97 10.82 -9.58
C ARG A 109 -21.45 10.77 -9.72
N ALA A 110 -20.74 10.16 -8.77
CA ALA A 110 -19.30 9.98 -8.87
C ALA A 110 -18.93 9.05 -10.04
N LEU A 111 -19.71 7.98 -10.26
CA LEU A 111 -19.52 7.07 -11.39
C LEU A 111 -19.68 7.79 -12.72
N ASP A 112 -20.78 8.56 -12.90
CA ASP A 112 -21.01 9.35 -14.11
C ASP A 112 -19.84 10.31 -14.41
N VAL A 113 -19.22 10.89 -13.38
CA VAL A 113 -18.09 11.82 -13.54
C VAL A 113 -16.80 11.10 -13.92
N VAL A 114 -16.62 9.86 -13.46
CA VAL A 114 -15.45 9.02 -13.76
C VAL A 114 -15.55 8.45 -15.19
N GLU A 115 -16.74 8.00 -15.61
CA GLU A 115 -16.96 7.43 -16.97
C GLU A 115 -16.78 8.46 -18.10
N VAL A 116 -16.97 9.75 -17.82
CA VAL A 116 -16.87 10.82 -18.82
C VAL A 116 -15.42 11.27 -19.09
N ARG A 117 -14.43 10.75 -18.36
CA ARG A 117 -13.00 11.07 -18.52
C ARG A 117 -12.24 10.02 -19.30
#